data_AF-A0AAN7G9S3-F1
#
_entry.id   AF-A0AAN7G9S3-F1
#
_cell.length_a   1.000
_cell.length_b   1.000
_cell.length_c   1.000
_cell.angle_alpha   90.00
_cell.angle_beta   90.00
_cell.angle_gamma   90.00
#
_symmetry.space_group_name_H-M   'P 1'
#
loop_
_entity.id
_entity.type
_entity.pdbx_description
1 polymer ?
#
loop_
_entity_poly.entity_id
_entity_poly.type
_entity_poly.pdbx_seq_one_letter_code
_entity_poly.pdbx_strand_id
1 'polypeptide(L)'
;MGYQVRFGILEAGAYGVSQSRKRAFIWAASPEETLPEWPEPMHVLAGPELKVTLSKSTHYAAVPSTANGAPFRAITVRDTIGNLPAVTNGASKTTMEYQSQPVSWFQHKIQGDNQVLTDHISKEMNELNLIRCKRIPKRPGADWRDLPNEKVGLSTGQMADLIPWCLPNTAKRHNQWKGLFGRLDWEGNFPTSVTDPQPMGKVGMCFHPEQDRIITVRECARSQGFPDSYKFAGNIQHKHRQIGNAVPPPLAFSLGRKLKELSSRKAKCLK
;
A
#
# COMPACT_ATOMS: atom_id res chain seq x y z
N MET A 1 14.77 -27.35 18.75
CA MET A 1 13.44 -27.56 18.16
C MET A 1 13.44 -28.58 17.02
N GLY A 2 14.51 -28.70 16.21
CA GLY A 2 14.60 -29.74 15.18
C GLY A 2 13.80 -29.49 13.90
N TYR A 3 13.23 -28.29 13.73
CA TYR A 3 12.47 -27.95 12.52
C TYR A 3 13.39 -27.70 11.33
N GLN A 4 12.93 -28.09 10.14
CA GLN A 4 13.44 -27.57 8.87
C GLN A 4 13.01 -26.11 8.73
N VAL A 5 13.89 -25.24 8.24
CA VAL A 5 13.62 -23.79 8.17
C VAL A 5 14.05 -23.21 6.83
N ARG A 6 13.24 -22.28 6.31
CA ARG A 6 13.60 -21.39 5.20
C ARG A 6 13.10 -20.00 5.49
N PHE A 7 13.89 -18.97 5.20
CA PHE A 7 13.46 -17.57 5.30
C PHE A 7 13.51 -16.89 3.95
N GLY A 8 12.78 -15.80 3.78
CA GLY A 8 12.73 -15.09 2.51
C GLY A 8 12.08 -13.73 2.62
N ILE A 9 12.49 -12.79 1.78
CA ILE A 9 11.85 -11.49 1.65
C ILE A 9 11.00 -11.53 0.38
N LEU A 10 9.71 -11.26 0.52
CA LEU A 10 8.76 -11.16 -0.58
C LEU A 10 8.21 -9.74 -0.67
N GLU A 11 7.89 -9.31 -1.89
CA GLU A 11 7.33 -8.00 -2.20
C GLU A 11 5.89 -8.15 -2.65
N ALA A 12 4.95 -7.59 -1.89
CA ALA A 12 3.53 -7.73 -2.07
C ALA A 12 3.06 -7.38 -3.49
N GLY A 13 3.63 -6.32 -4.09
CA GLY A 13 3.22 -5.86 -5.42
C GLY A 13 3.38 -6.92 -6.50
N ALA A 14 4.33 -7.85 -6.33
CA ALA A 14 4.55 -8.95 -7.26
C ALA A 14 3.47 -10.07 -7.19
N TYR A 15 2.54 -9.97 -6.23
CA TYR A 15 1.45 -10.92 -5.99
C TYR A 15 0.05 -10.30 -6.19
N GLY A 16 -0.02 -9.22 -6.98
CA GLY A 16 -1.30 -8.69 -7.47
C GLY A 16 -1.94 -7.64 -6.58
N VAL A 17 -1.13 -6.77 -5.97
CA VAL A 17 -1.61 -5.53 -5.32
C VAL A 17 -0.81 -4.33 -5.82
N SER A 18 -1.42 -3.14 -5.79
CA SER A 18 -0.77 -1.90 -6.23
C SER A 18 0.08 -1.27 -5.12
N GLN A 19 0.95 -2.02 -4.45
CA GLN A 19 1.66 -1.51 -3.27
C GLN A 19 3.09 -2.06 -3.22
N SER A 20 4.06 -1.18 -2.96
CA SER A 20 5.39 -1.63 -2.55
C SER A 20 5.43 -1.87 -1.03
N ARG A 21 5.52 -3.13 -0.65
CA ARG A 21 5.57 -3.64 0.71
C ARG A 21 6.35 -4.95 0.76
N LYS A 22 7.60 -4.83 1.17
CA LYS A 22 8.51 -5.95 1.46
C LYS A 22 8.20 -6.54 2.83
N ARG A 23 8.19 -7.87 2.93
CA ARG A 23 7.98 -8.61 4.19
C ARG A 23 8.94 -9.79 4.26
N ALA A 24 9.54 -9.98 5.42
CA ALA A 24 10.30 -11.18 5.73
C ALA A 24 9.34 -12.26 6.22
N PHE A 25 9.47 -13.47 5.67
CA PHE A 25 8.73 -14.66 6.05
C PHE A 25 9.71 -15.75 6.46
N ILE A 26 9.29 -16.60 7.40
CA ILE A 26 10.03 -17.78 7.83
C ILE A 26 9.08 -18.96 7.77
N TRP A 27 9.40 -19.94 6.94
CA TRP A 27 8.81 -21.26 7.00
C TRP A 27 9.54 -22.12 8.01
N ALA A 28 8.78 -22.86 8.81
CA ALA A 28 9.28 -23.93 9.64
C ALA A 28 8.40 -25.16 9.46
N ALA A 29 8.99 -26.32 9.19
CA ALA A 29 8.30 -27.59 9.05
C ALA A 29 8.94 -28.65 9.96
N SER A 30 8.15 -29.59 10.48
CA SER A 30 8.70 -30.71 11.27
C SER A 30 9.63 -31.56 10.37
N PRO A 31 10.55 -32.36 10.94
CA PRO A 31 11.39 -33.29 10.16
C PRO A 31 10.59 -34.22 9.22
N GLU A 32 9.39 -34.61 9.63
CA GLU A 32 8.50 -35.54 8.90
C GLU A 32 7.59 -34.82 7.88
N GLU A 33 7.69 -33.51 7.81
CA GLU A 33 6.94 -32.67 6.87
C GLU A 33 7.83 -32.23 5.72
N THR A 34 7.22 -31.92 4.57
CA THR A 34 7.95 -31.26 3.49
C THR A 34 8.02 -29.77 3.77
N LEU A 35 9.20 -29.17 3.70
CA LEU A 35 9.36 -27.73 3.84
C LEU A 35 8.74 -27.00 2.62
N PRO A 36 7.85 -26.01 2.81
CA PRO A 36 7.21 -25.32 1.68
C PRO A 36 8.16 -24.50 0.81
N GLU A 37 7.92 -24.56 -0.49
CA GLU A 37 8.54 -23.69 -1.48
C GLU A 37 7.96 -22.27 -1.44
N TRP A 38 8.69 -21.30 -1.96
CA TRP A 38 8.19 -19.93 -2.12
C TRP A 38 7.19 -19.84 -3.29
N PRO A 39 6.14 -19.01 -3.19
CA PRO A 39 5.27 -18.76 -4.32
C PRO A 39 5.97 -17.89 -5.36
N GLU A 40 5.87 -18.28 -6.64
CA GLU A 40 6.43 -17.50 -7.74
C GLU A 40 5.71 -16.15 -7.87
N PRO A 41 6.46 -15.06 -8.15
CA PRO A 41 5.87 -13.77 -8.50
C PRO A 41 4.99 -13.87 -9.75
N MET A 42 3.81 -13.26 -9.70
CA MET A 42 2.83 -13.31 -10.79
C MET A 42 2.73 -11.99 -11.56
N HIS A 43 3.11 -10.87 -10.94
CA HIS A 43 3.03 -9.53 -11.51
C HIS A 43 4.41 -8.89 -11.63
N VAL A 44 4.67 -8.22 -12.75
CA VAL A 44 5.86 -7.38 -12.88
C VAL A 44 5.79 -6.23 -11.87
N LEU A 45 6.93 -5.91 -11.26
CA LEU A 45 7.05 -4.77 -10.39
C LEU A 45 8.42 -4.15 -10.57
N ALA A 46 8.46 -2.86 -10.92
CA ALA A 46 9.70 -2.13 -11.00
C ALA A 46 10.30 -1.98 -9.60
N GLY A 47 11.52 -2.47 -9.40
CA GLY A 47 12.21 -2.36 -8.13
C GLY A 47 13.53 -3.13 -8.10
N PRO A 48 14.37 -2.86 -7.09
CA PRO A 48 15.62 -3.61 -6.91
C PRO A 48 15.31 -5.05 -6.49
N GLU A 49 16.15 -5.98 -6.95
CA GLU A 49 16.07 -7.38 -6.57
C GLU A 49 16.13 -7.55 -5.05
N LEU A 50 15.28 -8.42 -4.51
CA LEU A 50 15.22 -8.69 -3.07
C LEU A 50 16.26 -9.73 -2.69
N LYS A 51 17.49 -9.26 -2.48
CA LYS A 51 18.61 -10.08 -2.03
C LYS A 51 18.91 -9.82 -0.55
N VAL A 52 19.06 -10.91 0.20
CA VAL A 52 19.61 -10.89 1.56
C VAL A 52 21.09 -11.20 1.47
N THR A 53 21.95 -10.31 1.94
CA THR A 53 23.39 -10.54 2.03
C THR A 53 23.69 -11.43 3.24
N LEU A 54 24.27 -12.62 3.01
CA LEU A 54 24.60 -13.57 4.06
C LEU A 54 26.05 -13.38 4.55
N SER A 55 26.99 -13.29 3.62
CA SER A 55 28.41 -13.05 3.84
C SER A 55 28.93 -12.10 2.74
N LYS A 56 30.16 -11.60 2.86
CA LYS A 56 30.71 -10.54 1.98
C LYS A 56 30.59 -10.82 0.46
N SER A 57 30.37 -12.06 0.03
CA SER A 57 30.23 -12.44 -1.37
C SER A 57 28.98 -13.27 -1.71
N THR A 58 28.14 -13.63 -0.72
CA THR A 58 26.99 -14.53 -0.95
C THR A 58 25.67 -13.83 -0.70
N HIS A 59 24.75 -13.98 -1.67
CA HIS A 59 23.41 -13.44 -1.61
C HIS A 59 22.38 -14.55 -1.68
N TYR A 60 21.30 -14.40 -0.91
CA TYR A 60 20.13 -15.25 -0.96
C TYR A 60 18.94 -14.46 -1.52
N ALA A 61 18.32 -14.99 -2.57
CA ALA A 61 17.06 -14.50 -3.10
C ALA A 61 16.00 -15.58 -2.89
N ALA A 62 14.90 -15.23 -2.23
CA ALA A 62 13.81 -16.16 -1.96
C ALA A 62 13.04 -16.51 -3.24
N VAL A 63 12.88 -15.51 -4.12
CA VAL A 63 12.14 -15.62 -5.37
C VAL A 63 12.90 -14.92 -6.50
N PRO A 64 12.69 -15.33 -7.76
CA PRO A 64 13.27 -14.64 -8.91
C PRO A 64 12.85 -13.17 -8.99
N SER A 65 13.70 -12.37 -9.62
CA SER A 65 13.37 -11.00 -9.99
C SER A 65 12.32 -10.98 -11.10
N THR A 66 11.40 -10.02 -11.04
CA THR A 66 10.42 -9.77 -12.11
C THR A 66 10.92 -8.75 -13.14
N ALA A 67 12.18 -8.33 -13.06
CA ALA A 67 12.78 -7.36 -13.99
C ALA A 67 12.75 -7.82 -15.45
N ASN A 68 12.85 -9.13 -15.69
CA ASN A 68 12.80 -9.74 -17.03
C ASN A 68 11.37 -10.13 -17.46
N GLY A 69 10.36 -9.82 -16.65
CA GLY A 69 8.96 -10.14 -16.91
C GLY A 69 8.32 -11.00 -15.84
N ALA A 70 6.99 -11.10 -15.92
CA ALA A 70 6.12 -11.96 -15.13
C ALA A 70 4.83 -12.20 -15.94
N PRO A 71 4.01 -13.21 -15.60
CA PRO A 71 2.79 -13.51 -16.35
C PRO A 71 1.80 -12.35 -16.50
N PHE A 72 1.74 -11.44 -15.51
CA PHE A 72 0.82 -10.31 -15.51
C PHE A 72 1.53 -8.96 -15.35
N ARG A 73 0.90 -7.90 -15.87
CA ARG A 73 1.33 -6.51 -15.67
C ARG A 73 1.22 -6.09 -14.20
N ALA A 74 1.92 -5.02 -13.82
CA ALA A 74 1.76 -4.39 -12.51
C ALA A 74 0.31 -3.87 -12.32
N ILE A 75 -0.19 -3.92 -11.08
CA ILE A 75 -1.46 -3.29 -10.69
C ILE A 75 -1.17 -1.85 -10.27
N THR A 76 -1.90 -0.89 -10.84
CA THR A 76 -1.66 0.55 -10.61
C THR A 76 -2.63 1.15 -9.59
N VAL A 77 -2.39 2.38 -9.16
CA VAL A 77 -3.35 3.15 -8.33
C VAL A 77 -4.70 3.26 -9.05
N ARG A 78 -4.70 3.46 -10.37
CA ARG A 78 -5.91 3.52 -11.18
C ARG A 78 -6.69 2.21 -11.13
N ASP A 79 -6.00 1.08 -11.26
CA ASP A 79 -6.64 -0.23 -11.12
C ASP A 79 -7.25 -0.42 -9.73
N THR A 80 -6.71 0.21 -8.70
CA THR A 80 -7.11 -0.02 -7.31
C THR A 80 -8.26 0.87 -6.85
N ILE A 81 -8.22 2.17 -7.17
CA ILE A 81 -9.16 3.16 -6.61
C ILE A 81 -9.91 3.99 -7.65
N GLY A 82 -9.67 3.77 -8.95
CA GLY A 82 -10.22 4.61 -10.02
C GLY A 82 -11.75 4.64 -10.13
N ASN A 83 -12.47 3.66 -9.59
CA ASN A 83 -13.95 3.63 -9.60
C ASN A 83 -14.60 4.15 -8.29
N LEU A 84 -13.80 4.57 -7.30
CA LEU A 84 -14.34 5.07 -6.04
C LEU A 84 -14.97 6.46 -6.22
N PRO A 85 -16.13 6.73 -5.59
CA PRO A 85 -16.77 8.04 -5.66
C PRO A 85 -15.90 9.11 -5.02
N ALA A 86 -16.03 10.36 -5.45
CA ALA A 86 -15.28 11.46 -4.83
C ALA A 86 -15.75 11.72 -3.40
N VAL A 87 -14.80 11.99 -2.50
CA VAL A 87 -15.08 12.42 -1.12
C VAL A 87 -14.17 13.59 -0.72
N THR A 88 -14.58 14.34 0.29
CA THR A 88 -13.87 15.53 0.77
C THR A 88 -12.87 15.18 1.88
N ASN A 89 -12.01 16.16 2.22
CA ASN A 89 -11.21 16.10 3.45
C ASN A 89 -12.14 15.90 4.67
N GLY A 90 -11.78 14.97 5.56
CA GLY A 90 -12.56 14.66 6.76
C GLY A 90 -13.85 13.86 6.49
N ALA A 91 -14.00 13.22 5.32
CA ALA A 91 -15.16 12.40 5.03
C ALA A 91 -15.37 11.32 6.10
N SER A 92 -16.56 11.27 6.69
CA SER A 92 -16.87 10.45 7.87
C SER A 92 -18.03 9.48 7.66
N LYS A 93 -18.75 9.56 6.53
CA LYS A 93 -19.86 8.66 6.20
C LYS A 93 -19.33 7.24 6.01
N THR A 94 -19.69 6.34 6.93
CA THR A 94 -19.14 4.98 6.99
C THR A 94 -19.68 4.05 5.89
N THR A 95 -20.85 4.35 5.35
CA THR A 95 -21.49 3.59 4.27
C THR A 95 -22.01 4.53 3.18
N MET A 96 -21.82 4.15 1.93
CA MET A 96 -22.39 4.82 0.77
C MET A 96 -22.55 3.84 -0.39
N GLU A 97 -23.24 4.25 -1.45
CA GLU A 97 -23.39 3.44 -2.65
C GLU A 97 -22.20 3.67 -3.60
N TYR A 98 -21.85 2.65 -4.36
CA TYR A 98 -20.98 2.86 -5.51
C TYR A 98 -21.68 3.73 -6.55
N GLN A 99 -20.98 4.75 -7.05
CA GLN A 99 -21.50 5.62 -8.11
C GLN A 99 -21.14 5.14 -9.51
N SER A 100 -20.21 4.18 -9.61
CA SER A 100 -19.74 3.64 -10.88
C SER A 100 -19.46 2.15 -10.76
N GLN A 101 -19.58 1.45 -11.88
CA GLN A 101 -19.22 0.03 -11.97
C GLN A 101 -17.69 -0.13 -11.88
N PRO A 102 -17.20 -1.29 -11.42
CA PRO A 102 -15.78 -1.64 -11.56
C PRO A 102 -15.33 -1.49 -13.01
N VAL A 103 -14.13 -0.94 -13.21
CA VAL A 103 -13.52 -0.74 -14.54
C VAL A 103 -12.35 -1.68 -14.74
N SER A 104 -11.53 -1.89 -13.70
CA SER A 104 -10.37 -2.78 -13.76
C SER A 104 -10.73 -4.20 -13.32
N TRP A 105 -9.98 -5.19 -13.81
CA TRP A 105 -10.06 -6.57 -13.30
C TRP A 105 -9.89 -6.63 -11.77
N PHE A 106 -8.98 -5.79 -11.24
CA PHE A 106 -8.74 -5.74 -9.80
C PHE A 106 -9.99 -5.27 -9.06
N GLN A 107 -10.64 -4.21 -9.52
CA GLN A 107 -11.89 -3.69 -8.95
C GLN A 107 -13.01 -4.72 -8.99
N HIS A 108 -13.21 -5.41 -10.11
CA HIS A 108 -14.21 -6.48 -10.20
C HIS A 108 -13.97 -7.55 -9.13
N LYS A 109 -12.71 -7.96 -8.95
CA LYS A 109 -12.33 -8.99 -7.98
C LYS A 109 -12.52 -8.56 -6.53
N ILE A 110 -12.12 -7.34 -6.17
CA ILE A 110 -12.20 -6.86 -4.78
C ILE A 110 -13.62 -6.46 -4.41
N GLN A 111 -14.38 -5.89 -5.34
CA GLN A 111 -15.73 -5.41 -5.11
C GLN A 111 -16.70 -6.60 -5.09
N GLY A 112 -16.52 -7.59 -5.96
CA GLY A 112 -17.47 -8.69 -6.12
C GLY A 112 -18.88 -8.17 -6.36
N ASP A 113 -19.87 -8.76 -5.68
CA ASP A 113 -21.29 -8.37 -5.79
C ASP A 113 -21.70 -7.28 -4.79
N ASN A 114 -20.73 -6.62 -4.12
CA ASN A 114 -21.05 -5.60 -3.13
C ASN A 114 -21.58 -4.33 -3.81
N GLN A 115 -22.80 -3.93 -3.45
CA GLN A 115 -23.42 -2.67 -3.87
C GLN A 115 -23.12 -1.51 -2.92
N VAL A 116 -22.80 -1.84 -1.66
CA VAL A 116 -22.50 -0.86 -0.61
C VAL A 116 -20.99 -0.74 -0.42
N LEU A 117 -20.49 0.48 -0.55
CA LEU A 117 -19.14 0.90 -0.24
C LEU A 117 -19.05 1.25 1.25
N THR A 118 -18.16 0.56 1.96
CA THR A 118 -17.92 0.81 3.39
C THR A 118 -16.54 1.42 3.62
N ASP A 119 -16.40 2.20 4.68
CA ASP A 119 -15.13 2.77 5.14
C ASP A 119 -14.41 3.66 4.11
N HIS A 120 -15.14 4.26 3.17
CA HIS A 120 -14.60 5.31 2.30
C HIS A 120 -14.55 6.66 3.01
N ILE A 121 -13.83 6.66 4.14
CA ILE A 121 -13.67 7.77 5.08
C ILE A 121 -12.21 8.24 5.13
N SER A 122 -11.98 9.54 5.24
CA SER A 122 -10.63 10.13 5.28
C SER A 122 -10.38 10.84 6.60
N LYS A 123 -9.11 10.90 7.02
CA LYS A 123 -8.71 11.80 8.10
C LYS A 123 -8.98 13.25 7.69
N GLU A 124 -9.32 14.06 8.66
CA GLU A 124 -9.41 15.50 8.50
C GLU A 124 -8.03 16.13 8.71
N MET A 125 -7.57 16.88 7.72
CA MET A 125 -6.40 17.74 7.85
C MET A 125 -6.77 19.04 8.56
N ASN A 126 -5.84 19.57 9.35
CA ASN A 126 -5.92 20.95 9.79
C ASN A 126 -5.92 21.92 8.59
N GLU A 127 -6.38 23.15 8.83
CA GLU A 127 -6.55 24.17 7.79
C GLU A 127 -5.27 24.38 6.96
N LEU A 128 -4.12 24.56 7.62
CA LEU A 128 -2.85 24.78 6.93
C LEU A 128 -2.44 23.60 6.03
N ASN A 129 -2.62 22.36 6.50
CA ASN A 129 -2.31 21.18 5.69
C ASN A 129 -3.31 20.97 4.55
N LEU A 130 -4.58 21.37 4.72
CA LEU A 130 -5.55 21.38 3.63
C LEU A 130 -5.17 22.42 2.57
N ILE A 131 -4.75 23.63 2.97
CA ILE A 131 -4.23 24.64 2.04
C ILE A 131 -3.00 24.09 1.31
N ARG A 132 -2.03 23.50 2.04
CA ARG A 132 -0.86 22.86 1.42
C ARG A 132 -1.28 21.83 0.39
N CYS A 133 -2.18 20.89 0.74
CA CYS A 133 -2.69 19.87 -0.17
C CYS A 133 -3.25 20.48 -1.47
N LYS A 134 -4.10 21.51 -1.36
CA LYS A 134 -4.65 22.24 -2.52
C LYS A 134 -3.58 22.89 -3.39
N ARG A 135 -2.45 23.31 -2.81
CA ARG A 135 -1.33 23.93 -3.54
C ARG A 135 -0.36 22.91 -4.15
N ILE A 136 -0.43 21.64 -3.78
CA ILE A 136 0.35 20.58 -4.43
C ILE A 136 -0.24 20.31 -5.83
N PRO A 137 0.54 20.46 -6.91
CA PRO A 137 0.09 20.20 -8.27
C PRO A 137 -0.47 18.78 -8.45
N LYS A 138 -1.54 18.63 -9.24
CA LYS A 138 -2.17 17.33 -9.57
C LYS A 138 -1.42 16.62 -10.70
N ARG A 139 -0.14 16.31 -10.46
CA ARG A 139 0.72 15.57 -11.41
C ARG A 139 1.60 14.54 -10.71
N PRO A 140 2.01 13.46 -11.40
CA PRO A 140 2.94 12.49 -10.85
C PRO A 140 4.21 13.12 -10.28
N GLY A 141 4.63 12.64 -9.12
CA GLY A 141 5.86 13.07 -8.44
C GLY A 141 5.80 14.43 -7.76
N ALA A 142 4.66 15.12 -7.76
CA ALA A 142 4.48 16.38 -7.03
C ALA A 142 4.43 16.16 -5.51
N ASP A 143 5.18 16.96 -4.76
CA ASP A 143 5.27 16.90 -3.30
C ASP A 143 5.61 18.27 -2.68
N TRP A 144 6.00 18.30 -1.40
CA TRP A 144 6.28 19.56 -0.66
C TRP A 144 7.23 20.52 -1.37
N ARG A 145 8.13 20.01 -2.24
CA ARG A 145 9.11 20.81 -2.99
C ARG A 145 8.45 21.69 -4.06
N ASP A 146 7.22 21.35 -4.44
CA ASP A 146 6.40 22.09 -5.40
C ASP A 146 5.51 23.15 -4.72
N LEU A 147 5.55 23.28 -3.40
CA LEU A 147 4.81 24.33 -2.70
C LEU A 147 5.41 25.71 -3.01
N PRO A 148 4.59 26.73 -3.26
CA PRO A 148 5.09 28.09 -3.47
C PRO A 148 5.68 28.66 -2.17
N ASN A 149 6.75 29.43 -2.31
CA ASN A 149 7.41 30.11 -1.20
C ASN A 149 6.64 31.38 -0.81
N GLU A 150 5.47 31.20 -0.19
CA GLU A 150 4.61 32.29 0.28
C GLU A 150 4.00 31.97 1.65
N LYS A 151 3.48 33.02 2.30
CA LYS A 151 2.68 32.92 3.51
C LYS A 151 1.19 32.97 3.19
N VAL A 152 0.40 32.22 3.92
CA VAL A 152 -1.06 32.22 3.82
C VAL A 152 -1.69 32.63 5.15
N GLY A 153 -2.78 33.39 5.06
CA GLY A 153 -3.61 33.70 6.22
C GLY A 153 -4.51 32.53 6.57
N LEU A 154 -4.57 32.19 7.85
CA LEU A 154 -5.47 31.19 8.42
C LEU A 154 -6.74 31.86 8.97
N SER A 155 -7.79 31.08 9.16
CA SER A 155 -9.05 31.51 9.79
C SER A 155 -8.86 32.13 11.18
N THR A 156 -7.79 31.77 11.88
CA THR A 156 -7.39 32.33 13.18
C THR A 156 -6.77 33.74 13.09
N GLY A 157 -6.56 34.28 11.89
CA GLY A 157 -5.84 35.53 11.65
C GLY A 157 -4.30 35.38 11.63
N GLN A 158 -3.78 34.19 11.91
CA GLN A 158 -2.35 33.91 11.86
C GLN A 158 -1.85 33.76 10.42
N MET A 159 -0.65 34.28 10.14
CA MET A 159 0.06 34.03 8.89
C MET A 159 1.00 32.83 9.07
N ALA A 160 0.96 31.87 8.15
CA ALA A 160 1.81 30.68 8.19
C ALA A 160 2.50 30.44 6.86
N ASP A 161 3.77 29.99 6.92
CA ASP A 161 4.51 29.57 5.74
C ASP A 161 3.93 28.28 5.16
N LEU A 162 3.71 28.27 3.83
CA LEU A 162 3.26 27.07 3.15
C LEU A 162 4.32 25.97 3.20
N ILE A 163 5.58 26.31 2.99
CA ILE A 163 6.69 25.37 3.12
C ILE A 163 6.97 25.17 4.61
N PRO A 164 6.82 23.95 5.17
CA PRO A 164 7.16 23.71 6.56
C PRO A 164 8.67 23.91 6.78
N TRP A 165 9.03 24.82 7.69
CA TRP A 165 10.42 25.24 7.96
C TRP A 165 11.39 24.07 8.19
N CYS A 166 10.94 22.99 8.83
CA CYS A 166 11.79 21.84 9.12
C CYS A 166 12.23 21.05 7.87
N LEU A 167 11.48 21.12 6.76
CA LEU A 167 11.77 20.32 5.57
C LEU A 167 13.04 20.79 4.86
N PRO A 168 13.20 22.06 4.45
CA PRO A 168 14.46 22.53 3.84
C PRO A 168 15.67 22.31 4.74
N ASN A 169 15.51 22.54 6.05
CA ASN A 169 16.63 22.53 7.01
C ASN A 169 17.24 21.14 7.24
N THR A 170 16.44 20.09 7.08
CA THR A 170 16.88 18.71 7.29
C THR A 170 16.90 17.89 5.99
N ALA A 171 16.50 18.50 4.87
CA ALA A 171 16.38 17.86 3.55
C ALA A 171 17.61 17.04 3.14
N LYS A 172 18.82 17.60 3.24
CA LYS A 172 20.07 16.92 2.83
C LYS A 172 20.32 15.62 3.60
N ARG A 173 19.93 15.55 4.87
CA ARG A 173 20.11 14.36 5.73
C ARG A 173 19.07 13.27 5.48
N HIS A 174 17.97 13.61 4.82
CA HIS A 174 16.80 12.74 4.64
C HIS A 174 16.37 12.60 3.18
N ASN A 175 17.34 12.62 2.26
CA ASN A 175 17.10 12.47 0.82
C ASN A 175 16.00 13.42 0.29
N GLN A 176 16.14 14.70 0.65
CA GLN A 176 15.22 15.78 0.29
C GLN A 176 13.78 15.61 0.77
N TRP A 177 13.52 14.71 1.74
CA TRP A 177 12.17 14.39 2.20
C TRP A 177 11.21 14.08 1.03
N LYS A 178 11.74 13.43 -0.01
CA LYS A 178 10.99 13.12 -1.23
C LYS A 178 9.71 12.37 -0.88
N GLY A 179 8.58 12.86 -1.37
CA GLY A 179 7.25 12.29 -1.16
C GLY A 179 6.45 12.89 -0.01
N LEU A 180 7.01 13.69 0.91
CA LEU A 180 6.19 14.37 1.94
C LEU A 180 5.21 15.34 1.30
N PHE A 181 3.95 15.36 1.76
CA PHE A 181 2.83 16.04 1.09
C PHE A 181 2.59 15.58 -0.37
N GLY A 182 3.12 14.41 -0.75
CA GLY A 182 3.05 13.92 -2.11
C GLY A 182 1.69 13.36 -2.49
N ARG A 183 1.34 13.50 -3.77
CA ARG A 183 0.19 12.83 -4.39
C ARG A 183 0.57 11.47 -4.92
N LEU A 184 -0.37 10.53 -4.83
CA LEU A 184 -0.27 9.28 -5.56
C LEU A 184 -0.29 9.53 -7.08
N ASP A 185 0.39 8.67 -7.82
CA ASP A 185 0.35 8.62 -9.28
C ASP A 185 -0.61 7.54 -9.74
N TRP A 186 -1.56 7.89 -10.63
CA TRP A 186 -2.52 6.94 -11.20
C TRP A 186 -1.88 5.73 -11.87
N GLU A 187 -0.74 5.93 -12.54
CA GLU A 187 -0.01 4.86 -13.23
C GLU A 187 1.06 4.21 -12.34
N GLY A 188 1.27 4.76 -11.15
CA GLY A 188 2.21 4.25 -10.15
C GLY A 188 1.58 3.22 -9.21
N ASN A 189 2.29 2.94 -8.11
CA ASN A 189 1.82 2.14 -7.00
C ASN A 189 1.65 2.98 -5.73
N PHE A 190 0.87 2.47 -4.79
CA PHE A 190 0.85 2.99 -3.43
C PHE A 190 2.23 2.77 -2.78
N PRO A 191 2.71 3.74 -2.00
CA PRO A 191 3.81 3.47 -1.10
C PRO A 191 3.33 2.48 -0.01
N THR A 192 4.24 2.01 0.83
CA THR A 192 3.85 1.13 1.95
C THR A 192 2.73 1.75 2.76
N SER A 193 1.58 1.09 2.83
CA SER A 193 0.42 1.57 3.58
C SER A 193 0.77 1.53 5.05
N VAL A 194 0.82 2.72 5.64
CA VAL A 194 1.18 2.96 7.03
C VAL A 194 -0.04 2.85 7.93
N THR A 195 0.21 2.62 9.22
CA THR A 195 -0.81 2.53 10.27
C THR A 195 -1.50 3.85 10.55
N ASP A 196 -0.88 4.97 10.13
CA ASP A 196 -1.48 6.30 10.21
C ASP A 196 -0.97 7.20 9.07
N PRO A 197 -1.76 7.42 8.00
CA PRO A 197 -1.35 8.27 6.90
C PRO A 197 -1.31 9.73 7.36
N GLN A 198 -0.15 10.37 7.16
CA GLN A 198 0.10 11.76 7.50
C GLN A 198 1.01 12.41 6.45
N PRO A 199 0.78 13.67 6.05
CA PRO A 199 1.58 14.34 5.03
C PRO A 199 3.06 14.50 5.41
N MET A 200 3.34 14.68 6.70
CA MET A 200 4.69 14.74 7.28
C MET A 200 5.15 13.43 7.93
N GLY A 201 4.40 12.35 7.77
CA GLY A 201 4.78 11.03 8.28
C GLY A 201 5.97 10.46 7.50
N LYS A 202 6.57 9.37 7.99
CA LYS A 202 7.76 8.73 7.38
C LYS A 202 7.63 8.44 5.87
N VAL A 203 6.42 8.15 5.40
CA VAL A 203 6.12 7.92 3.97
C VAL A 203 5.66 9.21 3.29
N GLY A 204 4.74 9.95 3.90
CA GLY A 204 4.31 11.29 3.49
C GLY A 204 3.50 11.40 2.19
N MET A 205 3.67 10.48 1.25
CA MET A 205 2.92 10.41 -0.01
C MET A 205 1.57 9.75 0.27
N CYS A 206 0.61 10.57 0.71
CA CYS A 206 -0.69 10.10 1.18
C CYS A 206 -1.86 10.91 0.62
N PHE A 207 -1.64 11.81 -0.34
CA PHE A 207 -2.72 12.52 -0.99
C PHE A 207 -3.29 11.74 -2.17
N HIS A 208 -4.60 11.86 -2.36
CA HIS A 208 -5.27 11.34 -3.54
C HIS A 208 -4.69 11.99 -4.82
N PRO A 209 -4.61 11.25 -5.95
CA PRO A 209 -4.05 11.80 -7.20
C PRO A 209 -4.67 13.13 -7.63
N GLU A 210 -5.99 13.27 -7.46
CA GLU A 210 -6.75 14.44 -7.95
C GLU A 210 -7.57 15.20 -6.89
N GLN A 211 -7.80 14.60 -5.72
CA GLN A 211 -8.68 15.15 -4.70
C GLN A 211 -7.82 15.77 -3.59
N ASP A 212 -8.27 16.88 -3.00
CA ASP A 212 -7.49 17.62 -1.99
C ASP A 212 -7.72 17.03 -0.58
N ARG A 213 -7.35 15.76 -0.44
CA ARG A 213 -7.51 14.98 0.80
C ARG A 213 -6.44 13.91 0.94
N ILE A 214 -6.29 13.43 2.17
CA ILE A 214 -5.59 12.18 2.46
C ILE A 214 -6.40 10.99 1.90
N ILE A 215 -5.69 9.94 1.49
CA ILE A 215 -6.31 8.69 1.07
C ILE A 215 -7.20 8.08 2.17
N THR A 216 -8.31 7.48 1.77
CA THR A 216 -9.32 6.95 2.69
C THR A 216 -8.88 5.61 3.30
N VAL A 217 -9.59 5.19 4.36
CA VAL A 217 -9.46 3.83 4.92
C VAL A 217 -9.67 2.77 3.83
N ARG A 218 -10.75 2.88 3.05
CA ARG A 218 -11.04 1.97 1.92
C ARG A 218 -9.94 1.96 0.85
N GLU A 219 -9.41 3.09 0.42
CA GLU A 219 -8.31 3.15 -0.54
C GLU A 219 -7.06 2.42 -0.01
N CYS A 220 -6.72 2.61 1.27
CA CYS A 220 -5.67 1.85 1.94
C CYS A 220 -5.98 0.35 1.99
N ALA A 221 -7.23 -0.05 2.27
CA ALA A 221 -7.63 -1.46 2.29
C ALA A 221 -7.46 -2.11 0.91
N ARG A 222 -7.92 -1.43 -0.14
CA ARG A 222 -7.77 -1.88 -1.53
C ARG A 222 -6.30 -1.96 -1.96
N SER A 223 -5.46 -1.02 -1.55
CA SER A 223 -4.01 -1.09 -1.83
C SER A 223 -3.33 -2.35 -1.26
N GLN A 224 -3.89 -2.93 -0.19
CA GLN A 224 -3.43 -4.19 0.41
C GLN A 224 -4.14 -5.42 -0.18
N GLY A 225 -5.13 -5.25 -1.06
CA GLY A 225 -5.90 -6.33 -1.65
C GLY A 225 -6.98 -6.92 -0.74
N PHE A 226 -7.48 -6.17 0.25
CA PHE A 226 -8.67 -6.59 0.99
C PHE A 226 -9.92 -6.55 0.10
N PRO A 227 -10.78 -7.58 0.14
CA PRO A 227 -12.11 -7.51 -0.45
C PRO A 227 -12.92 -6.37 0.16
N ASP A 228 -13.83 -5.78 -0.62
CA ASP A 228 -14.66 -4.67 -0.14
C ASP A 228 -15.69 -5.11 0.91
N SER A 229 -16.01 -6.40 0.95
CA SER A 229 -16.82 -7.03 2.01
C SER A 229 -16.08 -7.18 3.34
N TYR A 230 -14.76 -7.00 3.39
CA TYR A 230 -14.00 -7.11 4.64
C TYR A 230 -14.35 -5.96 5.59
N LYS A 231 -14.68 -6.31 6.84
CA LYS A 231 -15.12 -5.37 7.87
C LYS A 231 -13.98 -5.02 8.82
N PHE A 232 -13.70 -3.73 8.97
CA PHE A 232 -12.75 -3.22 9.96
C PHE A 232 -13.47 -2.66 11.19
N ALA A 233 -12.88 -2.82 12.38
CA ALA A 233 -13.50 -2.39 13.64
C ALA A 233 -12.87 -1.11 14.21
N GLY A 234 -13.61 -0.38 15.04
CA GLY A 234 -13.12 0.79 15.77
C GLY A 234 -13.14 2.11 14.98
N ASN A 235 -12.44 3.12 15.50
CA ASN A 235 -12.37 4.45 14.88
C ASN A 235 -11.43 4.46 13.64
N ILE A 236 -11.39 5.58 12.93
CA ILE A 236 -10.59 5.73 11.70
C ILE A 236 -9.11 5.38 11.90
N GLN A 237 -8.51 5.75 13.03
CA GLN A 237 -7.11 5.44 13.34
C GLN A 237 -6.91 3.93 13.58
N HIS A 238 -7.84 3.27 14.27
CA HIS A 238 -7.82 1.83 14.48
C HIS A 238 -7.95 1.07 13.16
N LYS A 239 -8.78 1.55 12.23
CA LYS A 239 -8.95 0.94 10.91
C LYS A 239 -7.68 1.06 10.06
N HIS A 240 -7.09 2.26 9.98
CA HIS A 240 -5.78 2.43 9.33
C HIS A 240 -4.70 1.55 9.97
N ARG A 241 -4.69 1.40 11.29
CA ARG A 241 -3.75 0.53 12.00
C ARG A 241 -3.93 -0.95 11.65
N GLN A 242 -5.15 -1.45 11.62
CA GLN A 242 -5.46 -2.82 11.19
C GLN A 242 -4.93 -3.09 9.78
N ILE A 243 -5.24 -2.21 8.83
CA ILE A 243 -4.80 -2.32 7.43
C ILE A 243 -3.28 -2.19 7.31
N GLY A 244 -2.68 -1.23 8.01
CA GLY A 244 -1.24 -0.95 7.98
C GLY A 244 -0.40 -2.06 8.60
N ASN A 245 -0.93 -2.82 9.56
CA ASN A 245 -0.27 -3.96 10.19
C ASN A 245 -0.46 -5.28 9.44
N ALA A 246 -1.53 -5.41 8.66
CA ALA A 246 -1.87 -6.65 7.98
C ALA A 246 -0.82 -7.12 6.97
N VAL A 247 -0.83 -8.43 6.70
CA VAL A 247 -0.25 -9.02 5.50
C VAL A 247 -1.27 -8.90 4.37
N PRO A 248 -0.90 -8.39 3.18
CA PRO A 248 -1.79 -8.34 2.02
C PRO A 248 -2.45 -9.70 1.74
N PRO A 249 -3.80 -9.80 1.66
CA PRO A 249 -4.46 -11.08 1.41
C PRO A 249 -3.98 -11.82 0.15
N PRO A 250 -3.68 -11.17 -1.00
CA PRO A 250 -3.16 -11.88 -2.17
C PRO A 250 -1.79 -12.54 -1.94
N LEU A 251 -0.91 -11.92 -1.15
CA LEU A 251 0.37 -12.50 -0.77
C LEU A 251 0.17 -13.67 0.20
N ALA A 252 -0.66 -13.50 1.22
CA ALA A 252 -1.00 -14.56 2.16
C ALA A 252 -1.66 -15.77 1.46
N PHE A 253 -2.53 -15.52 0.49
CA PHE A 253 -3.15 -16.55 -0.34
C PHE A 253 -2.11 -17.33 -1.16
N SER A 254 -1.14 -16.64 -1.76
CA SER A 254 -0.07 -17.26 -2.53
C SER A 254 0.81 -18.16 -1.65
N LEU A 255 1.13 -17.72 -0.43
CA LEU A 255 1.82 -18.53 0.57
C LEU A 255 0.97 -19.75 1.02
N GLY A 256 -0.31 -19.53 1.33
CA GLY A 256 -1.24 -20.58 1.75
C GLY A 256 -1.47 -21.64 0.67
N ARG A 257 -1.42 -21.26 -0.61
CA ARG A 257 -1.45 -22.20 -1.74
C ARG A 257 -0.28 -23.18 -1.71
N LYS A 258 0.94 -22.70 -1.41
CA LYS A 258 2.11 -23.57 -1.29
C LYS A 258 1.97 -24.57 -0.14
N LEU A 259 1.37 -24.15 0.98
CA LEU A 259 1.03 -25.07 2.06
C LEU A 259 -0.01 -26.12 1.64
N LYS A 260 -1.08 -25.72 0.94
CA LYS A 260 -2.15 -26.62 0.48
C LYS A 260 -1.64 -27.68 -0.50
N GLU A 261 -0.71 -27.31 -1.38
CA GLU A 261 -0.09 -28.21 -2.36
C GLU A 261 0.60 -29.41 -1.68
N LEU A 262 1.21 -29.19 -0.50
CA LEU A 262 1.87 -30.25 0.27
C LEU A 262 0.87 -31.18 0.96
N SER A 263 -0.16 -30.61 1.61
CA SER A 263 -1.22 -31.39 2.27
C SER A 263 -1.96 -32.30 1.27
N SER A 264 -2.22 -31.79 0.07
CA SER A 264 -2.90 -32.55 -0.99
C SER A 264 -2.05 -33.71 -1.53
N ARG A 265 -0.71 -33.58 -1.56
CA ARG A 265 0.20 -34.65 -1.96
C ARG A 265 0.22 -35.78 -0.93
N LYS A 266 0.26 -35.45 0.36
CA LYS A 266 0.18 -36.46 1.44
C LYS A 266 -1.11 -37.27 1.38
N ALA A 267 -2.25 -36.61 1.16
CA ALA A 267 -3.55 -37.30 1.03
C ALA A 267 -3.63 -38.26 -0.18
N LYS A 268 -2.81 -38.05 -1.22
CA LYS A 268 -2.73 -38.95 -2.38
C LYS A 268 -1.75 -40.11 -2.18
N CYS A 269 -0.70 -39.96 -1.36
CA CYS A 269 0.23 -41.05 -1.06
C CYS A 269 -0.28 -42.03 0.01
N LEU A 270 -1.32 -41.65 0.76
CA LEU A 270 -1.96 -42.48 1.78
C LEU A 270 -3.19 -43.27 1.27
N LYS A 271 -3.49 -43.17 -0.03
CA LYS A 271 -4.53 -43.95 -0.73
C LYS A 271 -3.86 -44.89 -1.73
#